data_AF-A0A316FG51-F1
#
_entry.id   AF-A0A316FG51-F1
#
_cell.length_a   1.000
_cell.length_b   1.000
_cell.length_c   1.000
_cell.angle_alpha   90.00
_cell.angle_beta   90.00
_cell.angle_gamma   90.00
#
_symmetry.space_group_name_H-M   'P 1'
#
loop_
_entity.id
_entity.type
_entity.pdbx_description
1 polymer ?
#
loop_
_entity_poly.entity_id
_entity_poly.type
_entity_poly.pdbx_seq_one_letter_code
_entity_poly.pdbx_strand_id
1 'polypeptide(L)' 'MIILAVALLVLFFLIVEIVAATLPILIIVTLVPREDRPALAHLLAQVDSSRRLRLWPALRAATARRRHLLSDRSPGGPHR' A
#
# COMPACT_ATOMS: atom_id res chain seq x y z
N MET A 1 7.47 -22.50 31.38
CA MET A 1 6.66 -21.27 31.15
C MET A 1 7.34 -20.28 30.22
N ILE A 2 8.61 -19.92 30.44
CA ILE A 2 9.34 -18.96 29.59
C ILE A 2 9.42 -19.41 28.13
N ILE A 3 9.80 -20.66 27.85
CA ILE A 3 9.93 -21.20 26.48
C ILE A 3 8.59 -21.09 25.72
N LEU A 4 7.48 -21.46 26.37
CA LEU A 4 6.14 -21.36 25.77
C LEU A 4 5.78 -19.90 25.46
N ALA A 5 6.07 -18.97 26.38
CA ALA A 5 5.81 -17.55 26.18
C ALA A 5 6.62 -16.98 25.01
N VAL A 6 7.91 -17.35 24.89
CA VAL A 6 8.76 -16.94 23.76
C VAL A 6 8.23 -17.50 22.45
N ALA A 7 7.83 -18.77 22.41
CA ALA A 7 7.28 -19.38 21.20
C ALA A 7 5.99 -18.67 20.73
N LEU A 8 5.09 -18.35 21.67
CA LEU A 8 3.87 -17.61 21.36
C LEU A 8 4.16 -16.19 20.86
N LEU A 9 5.16 -15.51 21.43
CA LEU A 9 5.57 -14.18 21.01
C LEU A 9 6.10 -14.20 19.57
N VAL A 10 6.99 -15.15 19.25
CA VAL A 10 7.53 -15.31 17.90
C VAL A 10 6.40 -15.60 16.91
N LEU A 11 5.48 -16.50 17.26
CA LEU A 11 4.31 -16.80 16.42
C LEU A 11 3.45 -15.56 16.18
N PHE A 12 3.21 -14.76 17.22
CA PHE A 12 2.44 -13.51 17.09
C PHE A 12 3.11 -12.53 16.12
N PHE A 13 4.41 -12.29 16.27
CA PHE A 13 5.14 -11.41 15.34
C PHE A 13 5.13 -11.96 13.92
N LEU A 14 5.28 -13.27 13.75
CA LEU A 14 5.21 -13.91 12.44
C LEU A 14 3.85 -13.67 11.77
N ILE A 15 2.75 -13.80 12.52
CA ILE A 15 1.40 -13.54 12.01
C ILE A 15 1.26 -12.06 11.62
N VAL A 16 1.70 -11.13 12.48
CA VAL A 16 1.63 -9.68 12.20
C VAL A 16 2.43 -9.33 10.95
N GLU A 17 3.62 -9.90 10.77
CA GLU A 17 4.46 -9.65 9.61
C GLU A 17 3.78 -10.14 8.32
N ILE A 18 3.16 -11.32 8.34
CA ILE A 18 2.41 -11.87 7.20
C ILE A 18 1.21 -10.96 6.86
N VAL A 19 0.48 -10.49 7.87
CA VAL A 19 -0.65 -9.57 7.67
C VAL A 19 -0.17 -8.23 7.09
N ALA A 20 0.94 -7.68 7.61
CA ALA A 20 1.53 -6.45 7.11
C ALA A 20 2.03 -6.59 5.65
N ALA A 21 2.64 -7.73 5.31
CA ALA A 21 3.11 -8.02 3.97
C ALA A 21 1.97 -8.24 2.95
N THR A 22 0.82 -8.74 3.40
CA THR A 22 -0.35 -9.00 2.54
C THR A 22 -1.25 -7.78 2.37
N LEU A 23 -1.19 -6.80 3.28
CA LEU A 23 -1.98 -5.57 3.23
C LEU A 23 -1.90 -4.82 1.87
N PRO A 24 -0.72 -4.60 1.27
CA PRO A 24 -0.61 -3.93 -0.03
C PRO A 24 -1.29 -4.70 -1.15
N ILE A 25 -1.19 -6.03 -1.13
CA ILE A 25 -1.84 -6.90 -2.11
C ILE A 25 -3.36 -6.78 -1.96
N LEU A 26 -3.85 -6.81 -0.73
CA LEU A 26 -5.28 -6.65 -0.44
C LEU A 26 -5.78 -5.28 -0.92
N ILE A 27 -5.06 -4.21 -0.63
CA ILE A 27 -5.36 -2.85 -1.09
C ILE A 27 -5.44 -2.79 -2.62
N ILE A 28 -4.48 -3.39 -3.32
CA ILE A 28 -4.46 -3.42 -4.78
C ILE A 28 -5.65 -4.21 -5.33
N VAL A 29 -5.88 -5.43 -4.85
CA VAL A 29 -6.94 -6.31 -5.36
C VAL A 29 -8.33 -5.73 -5.11
N THR A 30 -8.53 -5.07 -3.97
CA THR A 30 -9.83 -4.51 -3.56
C THR A 30 -10.14 -3.16 -4.20
N LEU A 31 -9.12 -2.30 -4.38
CA LEU A 31 -9.34 -0.92 -4.84
C LEU A 31 -9.06 -0.71 -6.33
N VAL A 32 -8.46 -1.68 -7.03
CA VAL A 32 -8.04 -1.52 -8.43
C VAL A 32 -8.97 -2.34 -9.35
N PRO A 33 -9.70 -1.68 -10.26
CA PRO A 33 -10.51 -2.32 -11.29
C PRO A 33 -9.70 -3.32 -12.12
N ARG A 34 -10.36 -4.36 -12.65
CA ARG A 34 -9.67 -5.48 -13.33
C ARG A 34 -8.90 -5.01 -14.57
N GLU A 35 -9.40 -3.97 -15.23
CA GLU A 35 -8.84 -3.40 -16.46
C GLU A 35 -7.50 -2.69 -16.20
N ASP A 36 -7.31 -2.13 -14.99
CA ASP A 36 -6.14 -1.33 -14.62
C ASP A 36 -4.99 -2.17 -14.00
N ARG A 37 -5.25 -3.44 -13.68
CA ARG A 37 -4.26 -4.36 -13.08
C ARG A 37 -2.97 -4.56 -13.89
N PRO A 38 -3.00 -4.67 -15.24
CA PRO A 38 -1.78 -4.85 -16.02
C PRO A 38 -0.87 -3.61 -15.97
N ALA A 39 -1.45 -2.42 -16.08
CA ALA A 39 -0.71 -1.16 -15.97
C ALA A 39 -0.11 -0.98 -14.56
N LEU A 40 -0.87 -1.35 -13.52
CA LEU A 40 -0.39 -1.33 -12.15
C LEU A 40 0.73 -2.35 -11.90
N ALA A 41 0.64 -3.56 -12.46
CA ALA A 41 1.71 -4.57 -12.37
C ALA A 41 3.01 -4.07 -13.01
N HIS A 42 2.91 -3.37 -14.15
CA HIS A 42 4.06 -2.76 -14.82
C HIS A 42 4.71 -1.66 -13.96
N LEU A 43 3.91 -0.78 -13.37
CA LEU A 43 4.39 0.26 -12.44
C LEU A 43 5.01 -0.36 -11.17
N LEU A 44 4.39 -1.40 -10.62
CA LEU A 44 4.94 -2.15 -9.48
C LEU A 44 6.27 -2.80 -9.82
N ALA A 45 6.43 -3.38 -11.00
CA ALA A 45 7.71 -3.98 -11.41
C ALA A 45 8.84 -2.93 -11.53
N GLN A 46 8.53 -1.74 -12.06
CA GLN A 46 9.50 -0.63 -12.13
C GLN A 46 9.83 -0.06 -10.74
N VAL A 47 8.82 0.05 -9.88
CA VAL A 47 9.02 0.49 -8.50
C VAL A 47 9.74 -0.57 -7.68
N ASP A 48 9.46 -1.87 -7.88
CA ASP A 48 10.08 -3.00 -7.19
C ASP A 48 11.58 -3.11 -7.48
N SER A 49 11.96 -2.88 -8.74
CA SER A 49 13.37 -2.72 -9.14
C SER A 49 14.06 -1.56 -8.41
N SER A 50 13.34 -0.47 -8.13
CA SER A 50 13.82 0.67 -7.32
C SER A 50 13.65 0.48 -5.80
N ARG A 51 12.96 -0.58 -5.37
CA ARG A 51 12.42 -0.77 -4.00
C ARG A 51 13.45 -1.20 -2.99
N ARG A 52 14.52 -1.85 -3.44
CA ARG A 52 15.73 -2.05 -2.64
C ARG A 52 16.39 -0.73 -2.23
N LEU A 53 16.02 0.40 -2.85
CA LEU A 53 16.59 1.73 -2.58
C LEU A 53 15.56 2.79 -2.12
N ARG A 54 14.27 2.74 -2.49
CA ARG A 54 13.37 3.92 -2.40
C ARG A 54 11.88 3.64 -2.20
N LEU A 55 11.51 2.70 -1.32
CA LEU A 55 10.10 2.36 -1.02
C LEU A 55 9.28 3.54 -0.46
N TRP A 56 9.91 4.37 0.37
CA TRP A 56 9.23 5.44 1.10
C TRP A 56 8.91 6.70 0.27
N PRO A 57 9.81 7.21 -0.59
CA PRO A 57 9.49 8.35 -1.46
C PRO A 57 8.39 8.02 -2.48
N ALA A 58 8.39 6.81 -3.05
CA ALA A 58 7.41 6.41 -4.05
C ALA A 58 5.98 6.37 -3.49
N LEU A 59 5.82 5.84 -2.26
CA LEU A 59 4.52 5.82 -1.57
C LEU A 59 4.01 7.24 -1.26
N ARG A 60 4.91 8.16 -0.88
CA ARG A 60 4.58 9.58 -0.68
C ARG A 60 4.16 10.27 -1.98
N ALA A 61 4.84 9.98 -3.10
CA ALA A 61 4.48 10.54 -4.39
C ALA A 61 3.09 10.07 -4.87
N ALA A 62 2.79 8.78 -4.73
CA ALA A 62 1.49 8.21 -5.10
C ALA A 62 0.34 8.79 -4.25
N THR A 63 0.55 8.93 -2.94
CA THR A 63 -0.46 9.51 -2.03
C THR A 63 -0.62 11.02 -2.21
N ALA A 64 0.45 11.77 -2.54
CA ALA A 64 0.35 13.18 -2.90
C ALA A 64 -0.49 13.38 -4.17
N ARG A 65 -0.22 12.60 -5.23
CA ARG A 65 -1.00 12.64 -6.47
C ARG A 65 -2.48 12.33 -6.22
N ARG A 66 -2.77 11.31 -5.39
CA ARG A 66 -4.16 10.97 -5.03
C ARG A 66 -4.86 12.12 -4.29
N ARG A 67 -4.18 12.79 -3.36
CA ARG A 67 -4.72 13.98 -2.68
C ARG A 67 -5.05 15.11 -3.64
N HIS A 68 -4.17 15.40 -4.60
CA HIS A 68 -4.43 16.43 -5.62
C HIS A 68 -5.63 16.08 -6.50
N LEU A 69 -5.77 14.83 -6.90
CA LEU A 69 -6.92 14.38 -7.69
C LEU A 69 -8.22 14.44 -6.90
N LEU A 70 -8.19 14.20 -5.59
CA LEU A 70 -9.35 14.36 -4.71
C LEU A 70 -9.69 15.83 -4.44
N SER A 71 -8.70 16.73 -4.38
CA SER A 71 -8.95 18.17 -4.26
C SER A 71 -9.46 18.79 -5.57
N ASP A 72 -8.99 18.33 -6.73
CA ASP A 72 -9.48 18.78 -8.05
C ASP A 72 -10.91 18.29 -8.33
N ARG A 73 -11.30 17.15 -7.76
CA ARG A 73 -12.65 16.58 -7.92
C ARG A 73 -13.68 17.18 -6.96
N SER A 74 -13.38 18.32 -6.33
CA SER A 74 -14.37 19.13 -5.63
C SER A 74 -14.85 20.28 -6.53
N PRO A 75 -15.77 20.04 -7.49
CA PRO A 75 -16.52 21.10 -8.13
C PRO A 75 -17.59 21.57 -7.14
N GLY A 76 -17.17 22.43 -6.21
CA GLY A 76 -17.98 22.82 -5.06
C GLY A 76 -17.72 24.24 -4.58
N GLY A 77 -17.36 25.16 -5.47
CA GLY A 77 -17.98 26.49 -5.43
C GLY A 77 -19.14 26.48 -6.42
N PRO A 78 -20.24 27.24 -6.25
CA PRO A 78 -20.17 28.66 -5.86
C PRO A 78 -21.38 29.25 -5.08
N HIS A 79 -21.27 30.56 -4.78
CA HIS A 79 -22.32 31.56 -4.53
C HIS A 79 -22.79 31.84 -3.09
N ARG A 80 -22.04 32.70 -2.38
CA ARG A 80 -22.45 34.08 -2.07
C ARG A 80 -21.26 34.93 -1.63
#